data_AF-A0A349JY72-F1
#
_entry.id   AF-A0A349JY72-F1
#
_cell.length_a   1.000
_cell.length_b   1.000
_cell.length_c   1.000
_cell.angle_alpha   90.00
_cell.angle_beta   90.00
_cell.angle_gamma   90.00
#
_symmetry.space_group_name_H-M   'P 1'
#
loop_
_entity.id
_entity.type
_entity.pdbx_description
1 polymer ?
#
loop_
_entity_poly.entity_id
_entity_poly.type
_entity_poly.pdbx_seq_one_letter_code
_entity_poly.pdbx_strand_id
1 'polypeptide(L)' 'LKGLRIAVMGCIVNGPGEMADADFGYVGGAPGKINLYVGREAVKFNIPEEEAVERLVDLINEHGKWIDPPVRKPVEV' A
#
# COMPACT_ATOMS: atom_id res chain seq x y z
N LEU A 1 4.24 16.95 7.80
CA LEU A 1 4.00 16.59 6.39
C LEU A 1 2.80 15.66 6.36
N LYS A 2 1.62 16.27 6.13
CA LYS A 2 0.30 15.62 6.03
C LYS A 2 0.07 15.29 4.56
N GLY A 3 -0.40 14.10 4.21
CA GLY A 3 -1.11 13.93 2.93
C GLY A 3 -0.86 12.67 2.12
N LEU A 4 0.00 11.73 2.53
CA LEU A 4 0.08 10.44 1.86
C LEU A 4 -0.94 9.49 2.47
N ARG A 5 -1.94 9.08 1.70
CA ARG A 5 -2.97 8.14 2.15
C ARG A 5 -2.66 6.78 1.56
N ILE A 6 -2.27 5.83 2.41
CA ILE A 6 -1.96 4.45 2.02
C ILE A 6 -3.12 3.56 2.45
N ALA A 7 -3.68 2.80 1.51
CA ALA A 7 -4.74 1.84 1.77
C ALA A 7 -4.21 0.40 1.69
N VAL A 8 -4.37 -0.35 2.77
CA VAL A 8 -3.97 -1.76 2.84
C VAL A 8 -5.22 -2.59 3.12
N MET A 9 -5.64 -3.42 2.15
CA MET A 9 -6.84 -4.24 2.30
C MET A 9 -6.58 -5.70 1.94
N GLY A 10 -6.89 -6.60 2.88
CA GLY A 10 -6.73 -8.04 2.69
C GLY A 10 -7.74 -8.67 1.73
N CYS A 11 -8.76 -7.93 1.27
CA CYS A 11 -9.79 -8.46 0.38
C CYS A 11 -10.37 -7.36 -0.53
N ILE A 12 -10.60 -7.69 -1.82
CA ILE A 12 -11.10 -6.77 -2.85
C ILE A 12 -12.52 -6.24 -2.62
N VAL A 13 -13.29 -6.88 -1.74
CA VAL A 13 -14.74 -6.63 -1.58
C VAL A 13 -15.06 -5.22 -1.08
N ASN A 14 -14.16 -4.58 -0.31
CA ASN A 14 -14.30 -3.18 0.14
C ASN A 14 -13.26 -2.23 -0.46
N GLY A 15 -12.38 -2.73 -1.33
CA GLY A 15 -11.18 -2.03 -1.82
C GLY A 15 -11.43 -0.76 -2.64
N PRO A 16 -12.20 -0.83 -3.74
CA PRO A 16 -12.21 0.24 -4.75
C PRO A 16 -12.82 1.56 -4.28
N GLY A 17 -13.83 1.51 -3.39
CA GLY A 17 -14.55 2.70 -2.92
C GLY A 17 -13.78 3.52 -1.88
N GLU A 18 -13.12 2.84 -0.94
CA GLU A 18 -12.31 3.46 0.11
C GLU A 18 -10.92 3.90 -0.40
N MET A 19 -10.42 3.27 -1.48
CA MET A 19 -9.16 3.67 -2.14
C MET A 19 -9.29 4.90 -3.03
N ALA A 20 -10.50 5.42 -3.26
CA ALA A 20 -10.73 6.58 -4.12
C ALA A 20 -9.96 7.84 -3.66
N ASP A 21 -9.60 7.89 -2.38
CA ASP A 21 -8.86 8.94 -1.69
C ASP A 21 -7.42 8.54 -1.32
N ALA A 22 -7.00 7.29 -1.60
CA ALA A 22 -5.65 6.80 -1.34
C ALA A 22 -4.71 7.13 -2.50
N ASP A 23 -3.46 7.50 -2.20
CA ASP A 23 -2.42 7.68 -3.20
C ASP A 23 -1.83 6.34 -3.65
N PHE A 24 -1.69 5.41 -2.71
CA PHE A 24 -1.07 4.10 -2.92
C PHE A 24 -1.80 3.03 -2.11
N GLY A 25 -1.79 1.81 -2.59
CA GLY A 25 -2.33 0.72 -1.82
C GLY A 25 -2.14 -0.64 -2.45
N TYR A 26 -2.53 -1.68 -1.71
CA TYR A 26 -2.61 -3.02 -2.26
C TYR A 26 -3.89 -3.73 -1.84
N VAL A 27 -4.32 -4.64 -2.70
CA VAL A 27 -5.58 -5.37 -2.55
C VAL A 27 -5.36 -6.85 -2.82
N GLY A 28 -5.84 -7.71 -1.91
CA GLY A 28 -5.90 -9.15 -2.13
C GLY A 28 -6.75 -9.49 -3.35
N GLY A 29 -6.12 -10.01 -4.40
CA GLY A 29 -6.78 -10.39 -5.66
C GLY A 29 -7.04 -11.90 -5.77
N ALA A 30 -6.22 -12.72 -5.11
CA ALA A 30 -6.38 -14.18 -5.04
C ALA A 30 -5.75 -14.71 -3.73
N PRO A 31 -6.00 -15.98 -3.34
CA PRO A 31 -5.33 -16.58 -2.19
C PRO A 31 -3.80 -16.50 -2.33
N GLY A 32 -3.13 -15.87 -1.36
CA GLY A 32 -1.69 -15.67 -1.39
C GLY A 32 -1.20 -14.60 -2.38
N LYS A 33 -2.09 -13.83 -3.02
CA LYS A 33 -1.70 -12.82 -4.01
C LYS A 33 -2.44 -11.49 -3.85
N ILE A 34 -1.71 -10.42 -4.12
CA ILE A 34 -2.16 -9.04 -4.08
C ILE A 34 -1.93 -8.33 -5.42
N ASN A 35 -2.65 -7.25 -5.62
CA ASN A 35 -2.46 -6.29 -6.70
C ASN A 35 -2.13 -4.93 -6.08
N LEU A 36 -1.15 -4.22 -6.64
CA LEU A 36 -0.77 -2.87 -6.23
C LEU A 36 -1.53 -1.84 -7.04
N TYR A 37 -1.94 -0.78 -6.36
CA TYR A 37 -2.69 0.34 -6.90
C TYR A 37 -1.98 1.66 -6.63
N VAL A 38 -2.00 2.54 -7.61
CA VAL A 38 -1.63 3.96 -7.49
C VAL A 38 -2.89 4.77 -7.76
N GLY A 39 -3.39 5.46 -6.73
CA GLY A 39 -4.69 6.10 -6.80
C GLY A 39 -5.81 5.07 -7.03
N ARG A 40 -6.42 5.15 -8.21
CA ARG A 40 -7.52 4.27 -8.66
C ARG A 40 -7.08 3.25 -9.71
N GLU A 41 -5.81 3.27 -10.10
CA GLU A 41 -5.27 2.43 -11.18
C GLU A 41 -4.42 1.30 -10.61
N ALA A 42 -4.68 0.07 -11.07
CA ALA A 42 -3.88 -1.10 -10.72
C ALA A 42 -2.64 -1.15 -11.62
N VAL A 43 -1.46 -1.07 -11.00
CA VAL A 43 -0.17 -0.97 -11.72
C VAL A 43 0.62 -2.28 -11.72
N LYS A 44 0.46 -3.12 -10.68
CA LYS A 44 1.11 -4.44 -10.59
C LYS A 44 0.08 -5.47 -10.12
N PHE A 45 0.10 -6.67 -10.68
CA PHE A 45 -0.89 -7.71 -10.41
C PHE A 45 -0.22 -9.03 -10.02
N ASN A 46 -0.95 -9.88 -9.29
CA ASN A 46 -0.51 -11.23 -8.92
C ASN A 46 0.80 -11.27 -8.13
N ILE A 47 1.08 -10.23 -7.35
CA ILE A 47 2.25 -10.19 -6.47
C ILE A 47 1.99 -11.10 -5.28
N PRO A 48 2.92 -11.96 -4.86
CA PRO A 48 2.71 -12.79 -3.68
C PRO A 48 2.56 -11.93 -2.42
N GLU A 49 1.69 -12.32 -1.50
CA GLU A 49 1.38 -11.48 -0.31
C GLU A 49 2.61 -11.23 0.57
N GLU A 50 3.57 -12.16 0.57
CA GLU A 50 4.83 -12.05 1.31
C GLU A 50 5.66 -10.85 0.85
N GLU A 51 5.62 -10.55 -0.45
CA GLU A 51 6.31 -9.40 -1.06
C GLU A 51 5.45 -8.13 -1.04
N ALA A 52 4.19 -8.20 -0.60
CA ALA A 52 3.23 -7.08 -0.73
C ALA A 52 3.76 -5.77 -0.15
N VAL A 53 4.32 -5.86 1.06
CA VAL A 53 4.85 -4.71 1.79
C VAL A 53 6.07 -4.15 1.09
N GLU A 54 7.04 -5.00 0.76
CA GLU A 54 8.27 -4.58 0.06
C GLU A 54 7.95 -3.93 -1.28
N ARG A 55 7.05 -4.52 -2.05
CA ARG A 55 6.67 -4.02 -3.37
C ARG A 55 5.84 -2.73 -3.29
N LEU A 56 5.05 -2.56 -2.23
CA LEU A 56 4.38 -1.28 -1.95
C LEU A 56 5.39 -0.20 -1.57
N VAL A 57 6.37 -0.50 -0.72
CA VAL A 57 7.44 0.42 -0.32
C VAL A 57 8.25 0.84 -1.55
N ASP A 58 8.64 -0.12 -2.39
CA ASP A 58 9.34 0.10 -3.65
C ASP A 58 8.53 1.03 -4.57
N LEU A 59 7.24 0.75 -4.76
CA LEU A 59 6.34 1.60 -5.56
C LEU A 59 6.26 3.04 -5.03
N ILE A 60 6.13 3.22 -3.72
CA ILE A 60 6.08 4.55 -3.11
C ILE A 60 7.43 5.28 -3.28
N ASN A 61 8.56 4.55 -3.19
CA ASN A 61 9.90 5.08 -3.45
C ASN A 61 10.10 5.46 -4.92
N GLU A 62 9.67 4.62 -5.88
CA GLU A 62 9.72 4.90 -7.32
C GLU A 62 9.00 6.21 -7.67
N HIS A 63 7.87 6.47 -7.00
CA HIS A 63 7.10 7.70 -7.17
C HIS A 63 7.64 8.91 -6.38
N GLY A 64 8.78 8.75 -5.69
CA GLY A 64 9.40 9.81 -4.88
C GLY A 64 8.52 10.29 -3.72
N LYS A 65 7.51 9.50 -3.34
CA LYS A 65 6.56 9.83 -2.28
C LYS A 65 6.88 9.11 -0.97
N TRP A 66 7.96 8.32 -0.92
CA TRP A 66 8.37 7.64 0.31
C TRP A 66 8.81 8.66 1.35
N ILE A 67 8.09 8.65 2.46
CA ILE A 67 8.44 9.41 3.65
C ILE A 67 8.88 8.37 4.66
N ASP A 68 10.14 8.46 5.07
CA ASP A 68 10.67 7.58 6.10
C ASP A 68 9.77 7.70 7.35
N PRO A 69 9.28 6.57 7.89
CA PRO A 69 8.44 6.63 9.08
C PRO A 69 9.22 7.35 10.18
N PRO A 70 8.60 8.29 10.92
CA PRO A 70 9.30 8.93 12.02
C PRO A 70 9.73 7.83 12.98
N VAL A 71 11.05 7.70 13.20
CA VAL A 71 11.64 6.72 14.12
C VAL A 71 10.87 6.81 15.43
N ARG A 72 10.04 5.80 15.71
CA ARG A 72 9.37 5.70 17.00
C ARG A 72 10.49 5.51 18.02
N LYS A 73 10.81 6.56 18.77
CA LYS A 73 11.60 6.39 19.98
C LYS A 73 10.89 5.33 20.83
N PRO A 74 11.61 4.35 21.39
CA PRO A 74 11.00 3.39 22.31
C PRO A 74 10.22 4.19 23.36
N VAL A 75 8.95 3.83 23.55
CA VAL A 75 8.22 4.34 24.70
C VAL A 75 8.89 3.67 25.89
N GLU A 76 9.69 4.42 26.64
CA GLU A 76 10.18 3.99 27.95
C GLU A 76 8.96 3.67 28.80
N VAL A 77 8.84 2.38 29.13
CA VAL A 77 7.85 1.84 30.07
C VAL A 77 8.36 1.95 31.50
#